data_AF-T1JD31-F1
#
_entry.id   AF-T1JD31-F1
#
_cell.length_a   1.000
_cell.length_b   1.000
_cell.length_c   1.000
_cell.angle_alpha   90.00
_cell.angle_beta   90.00
_cell.angle_gamma   90.00
#
_symmetry.space_group_name_H-M   'P 1'
#
loop_
_entity.id
_entity.type
_entity.pdbx_description
1 polymer ?
#
loop_
_entity_poly.entity_id
_entity_poly.type
_entity_poly.pdbx_seq_one_letter_code
_entity_poly.pdbx_strand_id
1 'polypeptide(L)'
;MAASIEETLPAAKYEYLDHTADVHIIGVQQLVKKFIHVSLLLNFITMKILIYHPVIFLNSFSGGDSLTEAFEQAAVAMFGYMTEIDSVDMLTTETIEVEGMYYELFPRINIFLKLFAFCHDMISLLYNYLDEFLFVFSADPFFIARKVQILEFDKEKFRIRAKGFGETFDLDKHPQGTEVKAITYSNMQVHDKEGMHELY
;
A
#
# COMPACT_ATOMS: atom_id res chain seq x y z
N MET A 1 4.11 -26.51 20.84
CA MET A 1 3.18 -25.37 20.87
C MET A 1 3.70 -24.38 19.86
N ALA A 2 2.99 -24.17 18.75
CA ALA A 2 3.31 -23.07 17.84
C ALA A 2 2.82 -21.79 18.53
N ALA A 3 3.70 -20.81 18.72
CA ALA A 3 3.29 -19.47 19.11
C ALA A 3 2.23 -18.99 18.09
N SER A 4 1.18 -18.32 18.55
CA SER A 4 0.27 -17.64 17.63
C SER A 4 1.11 -16.64 16.81
N ILE A 5 0.78 -16.46 15.52
CA ILE A 5 1.47 -15.51 14.61
C ILE A 5 1.55 -14.10 15.24
N GLU A 6 0.64 -13.79 16.16
CA GLU A 6 0.60 -12.59 16.97
C GLU A 6 1.85 -12.39 17.87
N GLU A 7 2.39 -13.43 18.49
CA GLU A 7 3.54 -13.37 19.42
C GLU A 7 4.90 -13.27 18.71
N THR A 8 4.99 -13.65 17.44
CA THR A 8 6.27 -13.71 16.70
C THR A 8 6.63 -12.45 15.93
N LEU A 9 5.74 -11.45 15.88
CA LEU A 9 5.87 -10.29 15.00
C LEU A 9 5.76 -8.97 15.79
N PRO A 10 6.62 -7.98 15.50
CA PRO A 10 6.74 -6.75 16.29
C PRO A 10 5.45 -5.93 16.32
N ALA A 11 5.28 -5.15 17.39
CA ALA A 11 4.15 -4.23 17.54
C ALA A 11 4.20 -3.11 16.49
N ALA A 12 3.06 -2.45 16.25
CA ALA A 12 2.98 -1.31 15.34
C ALA A 12 3.98 -0.19 15.75
N LYS A 13 4.87 0.22 14.83
CA LYS A 13 5.90 1.25 15.00
C LYS A 13 5.75 2.34 13.93
N TYR A 14 4.57 2.96 13.85
CA TYR A 14 4.29 4.05 12.91
C TYR A 14 3.51 5.19 13.57
N GLU A 15 3.61 6.39 13.00
CA GLU A 15 2.93 7.61 13.47
C GLU A 15 2.42 8.42 12.26
N TYR A 16 1.24 9.03 12.39
CA TYR A 16 0.68 9.91 11.35
C TYR A 16 1.13 11.34 11.59
N LEU A 17 1.79 11.95 10.60
CA LEU A 17 2.46 13.25 10.75
C LEU A 17 1.56 14.45 10.45
N ASP A 18 0.43 14.25 9.77
CA ASP A 18 -0.57 15.30 9.50
C ASP A 18 -2.00 14.77 9.73
N HIS A 19 -2.80 15.51 10.51
CA HIS A 19 -4.24 15.24 10.73
C HIS A 19 -5.16 16.02 9.77
N THR A 20 -4.69 16.45 8.61
CA THR A 20 -5.56 17.12 7.64
C THR A 20 -6.37 16.10 6.83
N ALA A 21 -7.33 15.44 7.47
CA ALA A 21 -8.33 14.63 6.77
C ALA A 21 -9.65 14.56 7.54
N ASP A 22 -10.33 15.70 7.70
CA ASP A 22 -11.77 15.67 7.92
C ASP A 22 -12.47 15.44 6.58
N VAL A 23 -12.81 14.18 6.27
CA VAL A 23 -13.86 13.86 5.30
C VAL A 23 -14.69 12.69 5.81
N HIS A 24 -15.87 12.99 6.37
CA HIS A 24 -16.90 11.99 6.62
C HIS A 24 -17.41 11.40 5.29
N ILE A 25 -17.37 10.07 5.14
CA ILE A 25 -17.87 9.38 3.96
C ILE A 25 -19.40 9.26 4.02
N ILE A 26 -20.07 9.85 3.02
CA ILE A 26 -21.35 9.35 2.52
C ILE A 26 -21.21 9.24 0.99
N GLY A 27 -21.15 8.02 0.43
CA GLY A 27 -21.62 7.77 -0.94
C GLY A 27 -20.64 7.32 -2.05
N VAL A 28 -19.38 6.92 -1.78
CA VAL A 28 -18.45 6.53 -2.88
C VAL A 28 -18.57 5.06 -3.30
N GLN A 29 -18.91 4.15 -2.37
CA GLN A 29 -19.07 2.71 -2.63
C GLN A 29 -20.17 2.39 -3.69
N GLN A 30 -21.19 3.25 -3.83
CA GLN A 30 -22.21 3.08 -4.87
C GLN A 30 -21.78 3.52 -6.28
N LEU A 31 -20.76 4.38 -6.41
CA LEU A 31 -20.29 4.86 -7.71
C LEU A 31 -19.36 3.85 -8.40
N VAL A 32 -18.48 3.17 -7.66
CA VAL A 32 -17.52 2.20 -8.24
C VAL A 32 -18.24 1.02 -8.90
N LYS A 33 -19.33 0.52 -8.30
CA LYS A 33 -20.19 -0.51 -8.91
C LYS A 33 -20.85 -0.09 -10.23
N LYS A 34 -20.99 1.22 -10.51
CA LYS A 34 -21.55 1.73 -11.77
C LYS A 34 -20.51 1.91 -12.88
N PHE A 35 -19.24 2.09 -12.56
CA PHE A 35 -18.22 2.45 -13.56
C PHE A 35 -17.49 1.26 -14.21
N ILE A 36 -17.56 0.06 -13.63
CA ILE A 36 -16.95 -1.15 -14.21
C ILE A 36 -17.61 -1.54 -15.56
N HIS A 37 -18.77 -0.97 -15.92
CA HIS A 37 -19.50 -1.34 -17.14
C HIS A 37 -19.26 -0.47 -18.37
N VAL A 38 -18.40 0.57 -18.33
CA VAL A 38 -18.19 1.45 -19.50
C VAL A 38 -16.71 1.58 -19.85
N SER A 39 -16.36 0.83 -20.89
CA SER A 39 -15.04 0.70 -21.50
C SER A 39 -14.45 2.02 -22.04
N LEU A 40 -13.13 2.15 -21.86
CA LEU A 40 -12.13 2.86 -22.68
C LEU A 40 -12.22 4.38 -22.93
N LEU A 41 -13.30 5.09 -22.56
CA LEU A 41 -13.31 6.57 -22.61
C LEU A 41 -13.02 7.27 -21.27
N LEU A 42 -12.85 6.51 -20.18
CA LEU A 42 -12.84 7.08 -18.84
C LEU A 42 -11.47 7.55 -18.33
N ASN A 43 -10.34 7.28 -18.99
CA ASN A 43 -9.04 7.64 -18.42
C ASN A 43 -8.82 9.15 -18.28
N PHE A 44 -9.40 9.98 -19.16
CA PHE A 44 -9.30 11.45 -19.05
C PHE A 44 -10.32 12.06 -18.06
N ILE A 45 -11.46 11.42 -17.85
CA ILE A 45 -12.51 11.92 -16.95
C ILE A 45 -12.23 11.48 -15.51
N THR A 46 -11.70 10.26 -15.31
CA THR A 46 -11.29 9.75 -13.99
C THR A 46 -10.17 10.61 -13.41
N MET A 47 -9.17 11.00 -14.23
CA MET A 47 -8.11 11.90 -13.78
C MET A 47 -8.65 13.28 -13.36
N LYS A 48 -9.67 13.82 -14.04
CA LYS A 48 -10.31 15.09 -13.63
C LYS A 48 -11.17 14.97 -12.38
N ILE A 49 -11.81 13.83 -12.13
CA ILE A 49 -12.62 13.59 -10.93
C ILE A 49 -11.73 13.33 -9.71
N LEU A 50 -10.58 12.66 -9.90
CA LEU A 50 -9.55 12.49 -8.86
C LEU A 50 -8.94 13.83 -8.39
N ILE A 51 -8.97 14.88 -9.21
CA ILE A 51 -8.51 16.23 -8.85
C ILE A 51 -9.54 16.99 -8.00
N TYR A 52 -10.83 16.63 -8.06
CA TYR A 52 -11.92 17.37 -7.39
C TYR A 52 -12.41 16.73 -6.09
N HIS A 53 -12.08 15.46 -5.84
CA HIS A 53 -12.22 14.88 -4.51
C HIS A 53 -10.87 15.00 -3.78
N PRO A 54 -10.85 15.32 -2.48
CA PRO A 54 -9.61 15.29 -1.71
C PRO A 54 -8.95 13.91 -1.88
N VAL A 55 -7.77 13.89 -2.52
CA VAL A 55 -6.82 12.80 -2.46
C VAL A 55 -6.08 13.01 -1.15
N ILE A 56 -6.18 12.05 -0.26
CA ILE A 56 -5.63 12.19 1.08
C ILE A 56 -4.17 11.76 1.00
N PHE A 57 -3.29 12.73 1.21
CA PHE A 57 -1.85 12.53 1.28
C PHE A 57 -1.55 11.94 2.65
N LEU A 58 -1.24 10.65 2.68
CA LEU A 58 -0.79 10.01 3.91
C LEU A 58 0.68 10.37 4.13
N ASN A 59 0.93 11.38 4.96
CA ASN A 59 2.24 11.58 5.57
C ASN A 59 2.32 10.68 6.80
N SER A 60 2.91 9.50 6.67
CA SER A 60 3.09 8.55 7.77
C SER A 60 4.57 8.27 7.97
N PHE A 61 5.01 8.38 9.21
CA PHE A 61 6.28 7.86 9.64
C PHE A 61 6.15 6.36 9.92
N SER A 62 7.05 5.54 9.40
CA SER A 62 7.19 4.15 9.83
C SER A 62 8.65 3.82 10.09
N GLY A 63 8.90 3.22 11.25
CA GLY A 63 10.25 2.88 11.70
C GLY A 63 10.37 1.40 12.05
N GLY A 64 11.60 0.90 12.08
CA GLY A 64 11.89 -0.46 12.49
C GLY A 64 13.34 -0.66 12.89
N ASP A 65 13.60 -1.80 13.52
CA ASP A 65 14.95 -2.28 13.85
C ASP A 65 15.72 -2.68 12.58
N SER A 66 15.00 -2.82 11.45
CA SER A 66 15.54 -3.02 10.11
C SER A 66 14.69 -2.30 9.06
N LEU A 67 15.27 -2.02 7.88
CA LEU A 67 14.52 -1.50 6.74
C LEU A 67 13.35 -2.42 6.34
N THR A 68 13.52 -3.73 6.51
CA THR A 68 12.45 -4.72 6.33
C THR A 68 11.26 -4.40 7.22
N GLU A 69 11.50 -4.26 8.53
CA GLU A 69 10.42 -3.93 9.47
C GLU A 69 9.79 -2.58 9.13
N ALA A 70 10.58 -1.57 8.73
CA ALA A 70 10.02 -0.27 8.34
C ALA A 70 9.04 -0.39 7.15
N PHE A 71 9.36 -1.19 6.12
CA PHE A 71 8.45 -1.45 4.99
C PHE A 71 7.19 -2.24 5.41
N GLU A 72 7.32 -3.20 6.32
CA GLU A 72 6.16 -3.90 6.89
C GLU A 72 5.23 -2.90 7.61
N GLN A 73 5.81 -2.02 8.42
CA GLN A 73 5.09 -1.00 9.16
C GLN A 73 4.44 0.05 8.24
N ALA A 74 5.06 0.41 7.11
CA ALA A 74 4.45 1.34 6.14
C ALA A 74 3.14 0.80 5.56
N ALA A 75 3.10 -0.49 5.20
CA ALA A 75 1.87 -1.09 4.68
C ALA A 75 0.78 -1.19 5.76
N VAL A 76 1.16 -1.54 7.00
CA VAL A 76 0.22 -1.55 8.13
C VAL A 76 -0.29 -0.15 8.45
N ALA A 77 0.58 0.87 8.40
CA ALA A 77 0.20 2.27 8.59
C ALA A 77 -0.82 2.74 7.56
N MET A 78 -0.66 2.33 6.29
CA MET A 78 -1.63 2.61 5.23
C MET A 78 -3.00 1.99 5.54
N PHE A 79 -3.05 0.70 5.90
CA PHE A 79 -4.31 0.04 6.25
C PHE A 79 -4.95 0.55 7.54
N GLY A 80 -4.13 0.88 8.54
CA GLY A 80 -4.58 1.49 9.80
C GLY A 80 -5.20 2.88 9.62
N TYR A 81 -4.92 3.53 8.48
CA TYR A 81 -5.56 4.79 8.12
C TYR A 81 -6.95 4.57 7.50
N MET A 82 -7.14 3.44 6.82
CA MET A 82 -8.40 3.04 6.19
C MET A 82 -9.41 2.46 7.19
N THR A 83 -8.94 1.78 8.24
CA THR A 83 -9.78 1.20 9.28
C THR A 83 -9.02 0.97 10.59
N GLU A 84 -9.75 0.70 11.66
CA GLU A 84 -9.15 0.25 12.92
C GLU A 84 -8.51 -1.13 12.73
N ILE A 85 -7.17 -1.16 12.69
CA ILE A 85 -6.41 -2.36 12.33
C ILE A 85 -6.64 -3.53 13.29
N ASP A 86 -6.97 -3.25 14.55
CA ASP A 86 -7.25 -4.27 15.57
C ASP A 86 -8.61 -4.95 15.37
N SER A 87 -9.52 -4.36 14.58
CA SER A 87 -10.80 -4.98 14.22
C SER A 87 -10.66 -6.07 13.16
N VAL A 88 -9.50 -6.12 12.48
CA VAL A 88 -9.20 -7.07 11.41
C VAL A 88 -8.67 -8.38 12.00
N ASP A 89 -9.20 -9.51 11.55
CA ASP A 89 -8.74 -10.85 11.89
C ASP A 89 -7.77 -11.36 10.82
N MET A 90 -6.76 -12.13 11.24
CA MET A 90 -5.78 -12.74 10.34
C MET A 90 -6.28 -14.10 9.81
N LEU A 91 -7.37 -14.10 9.04
CA LEU A 91 -8.05 -15.31 8.55
C LEU A 91 -7.48 -15.81 7.21
N THR A 92 -7.12 -14.89 6.34
CA THR A 92 -6.60 -15.15 5.00
C THR A 92 -5.28 -14.40 4.79
N THR A 93 -4.60 -14.72 3.69
CA THR A 93 -3.32 -14.09 3.37
C THR A 93 -3.23 -13.81 1.90
N GLU A 94 -2.74 -12.62 1.55
CA GLU A 94 -2.43 -12.24 0.17
C GLU A 94 -0.93 -11.98 0.04
N THR A 95 -0.35 -12.37 -1.09
CA THR A 95 1.08 -12.19 -1.36
C THR A 95 1.25 -11.25 -2.54
N ILE A 96 2.09 -10.23 -2.37
CA ILE A 96 2.48 -9.33 -3.44
C ILE A 96 3.97 -9.53 -3.78
N GLU A 97 4.30 -9.33 -5.05
CA GLU A 97 5.64 -9.40 -5.57
C GLU A 97 5.89 -8.16 -6.44
N VAL A 98 6.91 -7.39 -6.09
CA VAL A 98 7.35 -6.23 -6.88
C VAL A 98 8.80 -6.47 -7.29
N GLU A 99 9.06 -6.41 -8.59
CA GLU A 99 10.38 -6.61 -9.15
C GLU A 99 10.88 -5.34 -9.87
N GLY A 100 12.15 -4.99 -9.63
CA GLY A 100 12.89 -4.01 -10.42
C GLY A 100 13.24 -4.54 -11.81
N MET A 101 12.80 -3.82 -12.84
CA MET A 101 13.32 -4.03 -14.20
C MET A 101 14.63 -3.25 -14.39
N TYR A 102 15.75 -3.98 -14.50
CA TYR A 102 17.01 -3.40 -14.95
C TYR A 102 16.97 -3.15 -16.46
N TYR A 103 17.44 -1.98 -16.91
CA TYR A 103 17.25 -1.46 -18.28
C TYR A 103 17.87 -2.25 -19.45
N GLU A 104 18.48 -3.42 -19.23
CA GLU A 104 19.31 -4.04 -20.28
C GLU A 104 18.64 -5.06 -21.21
N LEU A 105 17.38 -5.49 -20.99
CA LEU A 105 16.88 -6.68 -21.71
C LEU A 105 15.61 -6.57 -22.57
N PHE A 106 15.08 -5.38 -22.87
CA PHE A 106 13.92 -5.32 -23.77
C PHE A 106 13.96 -4.16 -24.78
N PRO A 107 14.71 -4.31 -25.90
CA PRO A 107 14.62 -3.42 -27.05
C PRO A 107 13.38 -3.67 -27.93
N ARG A 108 12.47 -4.59 -27.56
CA ARG A 108 11.34 -5.04 -28.42
C ARG A 108 9.96 -5.14 -27.77
N ILE A 109 9.75 -4.55 -26.60
CA ILE A 109 8.40 -4.47 -26.00
C ILE A 109 7.83 -3.07 -26.18
N ASN A 110 6.56 -3.03 -26.58
CA ASN A 110 5.81 -1.85 -26.98
C ASN A 110 5.89 -0.76 -25.89
N ILE A 111 6.32 0.43 -26.27
CA ILE A 111 6.61 1.60 -25.42
C ILE A 111 5.49 1.98 -24.44
N PHE A 112 4.25 1.54 -24.72
CA PHE A 112 3.08 1.82 -23.88
C PHE A 112 3.03 1.02 -22.56
N LEU A 113 3.56 -0.20 -22.50
CA LEU A 113 3.68 -0.96 -21.24
C LEU A 113 4.87 -0.49 -20.38
N LYS A 114 5.77 0.28 -20.98
CA LYS A 114 7.03 0.76 -20.39
C LYS A 114 6.86 1.98 -19.48
N LEU A 115 5.64 2.53 -19.40
CA LEU A 115 5.28 3.65 -18.50
C LEU A 115 4.80 3.17 -17.12
N PHE A 116 4.59 1.87 -16.94
CA PHE A 116 4.24 1.27 -15.66
C PHE A 116 5.52 1.05 -14.83
N ALA A 117 5.79 2.03 -13.98
CA ALA A 117 6.72 2.05 -12.85
C ALA A 117 7.98 1.17 -12.93
N PHE A 118 9.08 1.76 -13.41
CA PHE A 118 10.40 1.19 -13.17
C PHE A 118 10.76 1.33 -11.70
N CYS A 119 10.99 0.20 -11.03
CA CYS A 119 11.64 0.20 -9.74
C CYS A 119 13.17 0.22 -9.94
N HIS A 120 13.78 1.38 -9.72
CA HIS A 120 15.20 1.64 -9.97
C HIS A 120 15.96 2.16 -8.75
N ASP A 121 15.24 2.46 -7.67
CA ASP A 121 15.76 2.89 -6.38
C ASP A 121 14.82 2.44 -5.25
N MET A 122 15.20 2.72 -4.01
CA MET A 122 14.41 2.32 -2.84
C MET A 122 13.08 3.08 -2.72
N ILE A 123 13.00 4.31 -3.25
CA ILE A 123 11.79 5.15 -3.21
C ILE A 123 10.74 4.57 -4.18
N SER A 124 11.15 4.25 -5.40
CA SER A 124 10.29 3.57 -6.39
C SER A 124 9.87 2.17 -5.95
N LEU A 125 10.73 1.44 -5.21
CA LEU A 125 10.35 0.18 -4.58
C LEU A 125 9.25 0.36 -3.55
N LEU A 126 9.40 1.34 -2.66
CA LEU A 126 8.39 1.67 -1.65
C LEU A 126 7.07 2.09 -2.28
N TYR A 127 7.11 2.96 -3.30
CA TYR A 127 5.93 3.38 -4.04
C TYR A 127 5.17 2.18 -4.60
N ASN A 128 5.84 1.33 -5.38
CA ASN A 128 5.20 0.18 -6.03
C ASN A 128 4.70 -0.84 -5.00
N TYR A 129 5.46 -1.06 -3.93
CA TYR A 129 5.06 -1.94 -2.84
C TYR A 129 3.75 -1.50 -2.17
N LEU A 130 3.61 -0.20 -1.86
CA LEU A 130 2.39 0.34 -1.28
C LEU A 130 1.24 0.38 -2.29
N ASP A 131 1.54 0.69 -3.56
CA ASP A 131 0.54 0.75 -4.63
C ASP A 131 -0.06 -0.63 -4.93
N GLU A 132 0.75 -1.70 -4.92
CA GLU A 132 0.26 -3.08 -5.03
C GLU A 132 -0.65 -3.45 -3.86
N PHE A 133 -0.27 -3.14 -2.61
CA PHE A 133 -1.17 -3.37 -1.47
C PHE A 133 -2.46 -2.57 -1.56
N LEU A 134 -2.40 -1.31 -2.00
CA LEU A 134 -3.58 -0.48 -2.24
C LEU A 134 -4.46 -1.09 -3.35
N PHE A 135 -3.85 -1.67 -4.37
CA PHE A 135 -4.55 -2.39 -5.43
C PHE A 135 -5.28 -3.63 -4.91
N VAL A 136 -4.63 -4.47 -4.08
CA VAL A 136 -5.29 -5.65 -3.48
C VAL A 136 -6.48 -5.26 -2.60
N PHE A 137 -6.42 -4.10 -1.94
CA PHE A 137 -7.56 -3.56 -1.21
C PHE A 137 -8.65 -2.96 -2.11
N SER A 138 -8.28 -2.38 -3.24
CA SER A 138 -9.21 -1.70 -4.14
C SER A 138 -9.91 -2.64 -5.13
N ALA A 139 -9.30 -3.78 -5.42
CA ALA A 139 -9.84 -4.84 -6.28
C ALA A 139 -10.43 -5.98 -5.44
N ASP A 140 -11.41 -6.71 -5.98
CA ASP A 140 -11.92 -7.94 -5.37
C ASP A 140 -10.73 -8.88 -5.03
N PRO A 141 -10.56 -9.30 -3.76
CA PRO A 141 -11.57 -9.45 -2.71
C PRO A 141 -11.61 -8.33 -1.64
N PHE A 142 -11.11 -7.13 -1.92
CA PHE A 142 -11.00 -6.00 -0.99
C PHE A 142 -10.20 -6.36 0.28
N PHE A 143 -9.03 -6.97 0.08
CA PHE A 143 -8.23 -7.48 1.19
C PHE A 143 -7.63 -6.36 2.02
N ILE A 144 -7.75 -6.45 3.34
CA ILE A 144 -7.10 -5.56 4.29
C ILE A 144 -6.16 -6.38 5.19
N ALA A 145 -4.89 -5.97 5.25
CA ALA A 145 -3.89 -6.68 6.05
C ALA A 145 -3.77 -6.06 7.44
N ARG A 146 -3.98 -6.85 8.49
CA ARG A 146 -3.67 -6.46 9.88
C ARG A 146 -2.17 -6.44 10.15
N LYS A 147 -1.45 -7.40 9.57
CA LYS A 147 0.00 -7.50 9.63
C LYS A 147 0.56 -7.78 8.25
N VAL A 148 1.76 -7.30 7.97
CA VAL A 148 2.51 -7.62 6.76
C VAL A 148 3.86 -8.19 7.14
N GLN A 149 4.30 -9.22 6.42
CA GLN A 149 5.60 -9.83 6.57
C GLN A 149 6.34 -9.81 5.23
N ILE A 150 7.56 -9.32 5.22
CA ILE A 150 8.43 -9.39 4.04
C ILE A 150 9.12 -10.76 4.04
N LEU A 151 8.92 -11.49 2.95
CA LEU A 151 9.49 -12.81 2.72
C LEU A 151 10.85 -12.71 2.02
N GLU A 152 10.99 -11.77 1.10
CA GLU A 152 12.26 -11.48 0.42
C GLU A 152 12.44 -9.98 0.22
N PHE A 153 13.65 -9.50 0.46
CA PHE A 153 14.04 -8.11 0.25
C PHE A 153 15.44 -8.04 -0.37
N ASP A 154 15.49 -7.85 -1.69
CA ASP A 154 16.74 -7.63 -2.43
C ASP A 154 16.89 -6.13 -2.70
N LYS A 155 17.80 -5.49 -1.95
CA LYS A 155 18.07 -4.05 -2.04
C LYS A 155 18.92 -3.69 -3.27
N GLU A 156 19.64 -4.64 -3.86
CA GLU A 156 20.52 -4.39 -5.02
C GLU A 156 19.72 -4.44 -6.32
N LYS A 157 18.78 -5.38 -6.43
CA LYS A 157 17.91 -5.54 -7.58
C LYS A 157 16.56 -4.83 -7.43
N PHE A 158 16.32 -4.23 -6.26
CA PHE A 158 15.06 -3.62 -5.87
C PHE A 158 13.89 -4.59 -6.08
N ARG A 159 13.96 -5.74 -5.42
CA ARG A 159 12.89 -6.74 -5.42
C ARG A 159 12.37 -6.94 -4.01
N ILE A 160 11.06 -6.97 -3.87
CA ILE A 160 10.39 -7.26 -2.59
C ILE A 160 9.26 -8.26 -2.81
N ARG A 161 9.18 -9.23 -1.92
CA ARG A 161 8.03 -10.14 -1.81
C ARG A 161 7.49 -10.04 -0.40
N ALA A 162 6.21 -9.75 -0.26
CA ALA A 162 5.57 -9.58 1.02
C ALA A 162 4.25 -10.32 1.10
N LYS A 163 3.89 -10.73 2.30
CA LYS A 163 2.68 -11.46 2.62
C LYS A 163 1.89 -10.69 3.66
N GLY A 164 0.69 -10.25 3.29
CA GLY A 164 -0.28 -9.68 4.22
C GLY A 164 -1.09 -10.77 4.90
N PHE A 165 -1.41 -10.56 6.17
CA PHE A 165 -2.28 -11.41 6.98
C PHE A 165 -3.47 -10.57 7.43
N GLY A 166 -4.68 -11.01 7.09
CA GLY A 166 -5.88 -10.22 7.31
C GLY A 166 -7.12 -10.90 6.76
N GLU A 167 -8.06 -10.13 6.22
CA GLU A 167 -9.30 -10.65 5.66
C GLU A 167 -9.90 -9.66 4.63
N THR A 168 -11.03 -10.03 4.03
CA THR A 168 -11.81 -9.11 3.19
C THR A 168 -12.45 -8.02 4.04
N PHE A 169 -12.33 -6.78 3.60
CA PHE A 169 -12.94 -5.64 4.28
C PHE A 169 -14.48 -5.74 4.29
N ASP A 170 -15.05 -5.82 5.50
CA ASP A 170 -16.48 -5.83 5.76
C ASP A 170 -16.91 -4.51 6.46
N LEU A 171 -17.95 -3.85 5.91
CA LEU A 171 -18.50 -2.59 6.44
C LEU A 171 -19.23 -2.76 7.77
N ASP A 172 -19.78 -3.94 8.04
CA ASP A 172 -20.50 -4.21 9.29
C ASP A 172 -19.54 -4.51 10.45
N LYS A 173 -18.32 -4.97 10.12
CA LYS A 173 -17.29 -5.35 11.08
C LYS A 173 -16.23 -4.26 11.29
N HIS A 174 -15.73 -3.66 10.21
CA HIS A 174 -14.58 -2.78 10.24
C HIS A 174 -15.02 -1.30 10.22
N PRO A 175 -14.68 -0.50 11.25
CA PRO A 175 -14.99 0.93 11.26
C PRO A 175 -14.39 1.63 10.04
N GLN A 176 -15.17 2.46 9.36
CA GLN A 176 -14.66 3.21 8.23
C GLN A 176 -13.75 4.34 8.71
N GLY A 177 -12.46 4.20 8.42
CA GLY A 177 -11.51 5.29 8.50
C GLY A 177 -11.54 6.12 7.22
N THR A 178 -10.36 6.46 6.74
CA THR A 178 -10.18 7.38 5.63
C THR A 178 -9.72 6.66 4.36
N GLU A 179 -10.40 6.92 3.24
CA GLU A 179 -10.07 6.29 1.95
C GLU A 179 -8.74 6.83 1.40
N VAL A 180 -7.76 5.96 1.21
CA VAL A 180 -6.54 6.24 0.44
C VAL A 180 -6.82 5.95 -1.02
N LYS A 181 -6.51 6.90 -1.92
CA LYS A 181 -6.85 6.81 -3.35
C LYS A 181 -5.66 6.56 -4.26
N ALA A 182 -4.47 6.96 -3.84
CA ALA A 182 -3.25 6.83 -4.59
C ALA A 182 -2.06 6.98 -3.65
N ILE A 183 -0.97 6.28 -3.98
CA ILE A 183 0.35 6.54 -3.42
C ILE A 183 0.99 7.68 -4.21
N THR A 184 1.80 8.52 -3.57
CA THR A 184 2.46 9.66 -4.25
C THR A 184 3.92 9.75 -3.84
N TYR A 185 4.77 10.26 -4.74
CA TYR A 185 6.18 10.55 -4.45
C TYR A 185 6.40 11.82 -3.62
N SER A 186 5.35 12.60 -3.36
CA SER A 186 5.46 13.86 -2.65
C SER A 186 5.96 13.63 -1.23
N ASN A 187 7.12 14.19 -0.91
CA ASN A 187 7.78 14.04 0.40
C ASN A 187 8.15 12.58 0.78
N MET A 188 8.08 11.63 -0.17
CA MET A 188 8.46 10.24 0.09
C MET A 188 9.97 10.15 0.34
N GLN A 189 10.37 9.59 1.48
CA GLN A 189 11.77 9.46 1.86
C GLN A 189 12.07 8.08 2.42
N VAL A 190 13.25 7.56 2.08
CA VAL A 190 13.77 6.33 2.67
C VAL A 190 15.11 6.64 3.34
N HIS A 191 15.15 6.54 4.66
CA HIS A 191 16.37 6.68 5.45
C HIS A 191 16.83 5.32 5.94
N ASP A 192 17.89 4.79 5.35
CA ASP A 192 18.54 3.53 5.73
C ASP A 192 19.95 3.83 6.24
N LYS A 193 20.08 4.11 7.55
CA LYS A 193 21.36 4.40 8.22
C LYS A 193 21.57 3.42 9.38
N GLU A 194 22.81 3.29 9.82
CA GLU A 194 23.16 2.39 10.94
C GLU A 194 22.35 2.76 12.19
N GLY A 195 21.47 1.86 12.62
CA GLY A 195 20.59 2.04 13.78
C GLY A 195 19.35 2.93 13.54
N MET A 196 19.07 3.33 12.30
CA MET A 196 17.93 4.17 11.95
C MET A 196 17.36 3.77 10.58
N HIS A 197 16.19 3.14 10.60
CA HIS A 197 15.47 2.71 9.41
C HIS A 197 14.07 3.34 9.42
N GLU A 198 13.90 4.42 8.65
CA GLU A 198 12.71 5.27 8.70
C GLU A 198 12.19 5.56 7.29
N LEU A 199 10.87 5.49 7.13
CA LEU A 199 10.16 5.86 5.92
C LEU A 199 9.19 6.99 6.23
N TYR A 200 9.13 7.96 5.32
CA TYR A 200 8.24 9.12 5.38
C TYR A 200 7.45 9.23 4.08
#